data_AF-A0A6I1NGS1-F1
#
_entry.id   AF-A0A6I1NGS1-F1
#
_cell.length_a   1.000
_cell.length_b   1.000
_cell.length_c   1.000
_cell.angle_alpha   90.00
_cell.angle_beta   90.00
_cell.angle_gamma   90.00
#
_symmetry.space_group_name_H-M   'P 1'
#
loop_
_entity.id
_entity.type
_entity.pdbx_description
1 polymer ?
#
loop_
_entity_poly.entity_id
_entity_poly.type
_entity_poly.pdbx_seq_one_letter_code
_entity_poly.pdbx_strand_id
1 'polypeptide(L)' 'MTPNAEHYNPSTEYADKLISRIGQTPSWIAKRIGVTDKRIRYILDGERTVKGETTPIQMTYTEQFALECLAAEAAAKKK' A
#
# COMPACT_ATOMS: atom_id res chain seq x y z
N MET A 1 -9.32 12.33 7.26
CA MET A 1 -8.14 11.87 8.01
C MET A 1 -7.03 12.90 7.78
N THR A 2 -6.26 13.24 8.81
CA THR A 2 -5.16 14.23 8.71
C THR A 2 -3.83 13.48 8.56
N PRO A 3 -2.96 13.84 7.60
CA PRO A 3 -1.64 13.23 7.47
C PRO A 3 -0.78 13.46 8.72
N ASN A 4 -0.19 12.40 9.30
CA ASN A 4 0.89 12.49 10.31
C ASN A 4 2.02 11.49 9.99
N ALA A 5 3.22 12.02 9.70
CA ALA A 5 4.39 11.21 9.36
C ALA A 5 4.99 10.41 10.54
N GLU A 6 4.68 10.79 11.78
CA GLU A 6 5.11 10.04 12.98
C GLU A 6 4.48 8.63 13.03
N HIS A 7 3.39 8.40 12.31
CA HIS A 7 2.74 7.09 12.21
C HIS A 7 3.26 6.25 11.03
N TYR A 8 4.32 6.69 10.36
CA TYR A 8 4.89 5.96 9.25
C TYR A 8 5.36 4.56 9.68
N ASN A 9 4.81 3.54 9.02
CA ASN A 9 5.11 2.14 9.22
C ASN A 9 5.34 1.49 7.85
N PRO A 10 6.59 1.30 7.42
CA PRO A 10 6.93 0.78 6.09
C PRO A 10 6.80 -0.75 5.97
N SER A 11 6.37 -1.45 7.01
CA SER A 11 6.34 -2.92 7.02
C SER A 11 5.38 -3.49 5.98
N THR A 12 5.77 -4.61 5.36
CA THR A 12 4.95 -5.32 4.38
C THR A 12 3.69 -5.86 5.03
N GLU A 13 3.76 -6.28 6.30
CA GLU A 13 2.61 -6.74 7.08
C GLU A 13 1.58 -5.63 7.30
N TYR A 14 2.01 -4.37 7.41
CA TYR A 14 1.08 -3.25 7.51
C TYR A 14 0.42 -2.95 6.16
N ALA A 15 1.18 -2.99 5.06
CA ALA A 15 0.62 -2.85 3.71
C ALA A 15 -0.42 -3.93 3.41
N ASP A 16 -0.12 -5.19 3.74
CA ASP A 16 -1.03 -6.32 3.53
C ASP A 16 -2.33 -6.13 4.31
N LYS A 17 -2.24 -5.73 5.59
CA LYS A 17 -3.43 -5.39 6.40
C LYS A 17 -4.28 -4.29 5.79
N LEU A 18 -3.67 -3.23 5.24
CA LEU A 18 -4.40 -2.14 4.60
C LEU A 18 -5.09 -2.64 3.32
N ILE A 19 -4.38 -3.36 2.45
CA ILE A 19 -4.92 -3.90 1.19
C ILE A 19 -6.07 -4.87 1.46
N SER A 20 -5.92 -5.75 2.45
CA SER A 20 -6.97 -6.68 2.90
C SER A 20 -8.21 -5.93 3.40
N ARG A 21 -8.05 -4.87 4.20
CA ARG A 21 -9.17 -4.04 4.69
C ARG A 21 -9.93 -3.32 3.58
N ILE A 22 -9.21 -2.83 2.56
CA ILE A 22 -9.81 -2.20 1.38
C ILE A 22 -10.70 -3.21 0.63
N GLY A 23 -10.27 -4.48 0.53
CA GLY A 23 -11.05 -5.55 -0.08
C GLY A 23 -11.24 -5.41 -1.59
N GLN A 24 -10.28 -4.78 -2.27
CA GLN A 24 -10.25 -4.57 -3.72
C GLN A 24 -8.97 -5.17 -4.32
N THR A 25 -8.95 -5.36 -5.64
CA THR A 25 -7.78 -5.94 -6.31
C THR A 25 -6.59 -4.96 -6.29
N PRO A 26 -5.33 -5.46 -6.31
CA PRO A 26 -4.14 -4.60 -6.39
C PRO A 26 -4.19 -3.60 -7.55
N SER A 27 -4.71 -4.00 -8.71
CA SER A 27 -4.84 -3.13 -9.89
C SER A 27 -5.85 -2.00 -9.67
N TRP A 28 -6.95 -2.27 -8.96
CA TRP A 28 -7.95 -1.28 -8.59
C TRP A 28 -7.39 -0.23 -7.63
N ILE A 29 -6.57 -0.68 -6.66
CA ILE A 29 -5.90 0.16 -5.66
C ILE A 29 -4.84 1.03 -6.34
N ALA A 30 -3.97 0.41 -7.13
CA ALA A 30 -2.90 1.08 -7.86
C ALA A 30 -3.42 2.25 -8.71
N LYS A 31 -4.49 2.01 -9.46
CA LYS A 31 -5.15 3.04 -10.29
C LYS A 31 -5.63 4.24 -9.46
N ARG A 32 -6.12 4.03 -8.24
CA ARG A 32 -6.67 5.09 -7.39
C ARG A 32 -5.63 5.92 -6.68
N ILE A 33 -4.52 5.31 -6.28
CA ILE A 33 -3.43 6.04 -5.62
C ILE A 33 -2.38 6.56 -6.62
N GLY A 34 -2.60 6.35 -7.92
CA GLY A 34 -1.75 6.90 -8.98
C GLY A 34 -0.40 6.18 -9.17
N VAL A 35 -0.34 4.88 -8.86
CA VAL A 35 0.88 4.07 -9.02
C VAL A 35 0.66 2.92 -10.01
N THR A 36 1.75 2.25 -10.39
CA THR A 36 1.65 1.05 -11.22
C THR A 36 1.17 -0.14 -10.40
N ASP A 37 0.45 -1.06 -11.04
CA ASP A 37 0.02 -2.33 -10.42
C ASP A 37 1.22 -3.16 -9.92
N LYS A 38 2.38 -3.08 -10.59
CA LYS A 38 3.64 -3.69 -10.13
C LYS A 38 4.13 -3.07 -8.81
N ARG A 39 3.94 -1.76 -8.60
CA ARG A 39 4.37 -1.09 -7.36
C ARG A 39 3.67 -1.69 -6.13
N ILE A 40 2.36 -1.95 -6.22
CA ILE A 40 1.61 -2.59 -5.14
C ILE A 40 2.14 -4.00 -4.85
N ARG A 41 2.42 -4.80 -5.90
CA ARG A 41 3.00 -6.14 -5.71
C ARG A 41 4.36 -6.08 -5.03
N TYR A 42 5.28 -5.23 -5.49
CA TYR A 42 6.59 -5.10 -4.87
C TYR A 42 6.54 -4.60 -3.42
N ILE A 43 5.55 -3.78 -3.06
CA ILE A 43 5.32 -3.38 -1.67
C ILE A 43 4.88 -4.57 -0.82
N LEU A 44 4.02 -5.45 -1.35
CA LEU A 44 3.58 -6.67 -0.65
C LEU A 44 4.71 -7.70 -0.54
N ASP A 45 5.50 -7.85 -1.61
CA ASP A 45 6.64 -8.78 -1.67
C ASP A 45 7.80 -8.29 -0.78
N GLY A 46 7.90 -6.99 -0.50
CA GLY A 46 8.96 -6.37 0.32
C GLY A 46 10.30 -6.23 -0.39
N GLU A 47 10.44 -6.76 -1.59
CA GLU A 47 11.64 -6.73 -2.39
C GLU A 47 11.34 -6.85 -3.88
N ARG A 48 12.35 -6.61 -4.70
CA ARG A 48 12.30 -6.76 -6.14
C ARG A 48 13.63 -7.28 -6.64
N THR A 49 13.59 -8.34 -7.45
CA THR A 49 14.77 -8.87 -8.16
C THR A 49 14.78 -8.42 -9.62
N VAL A 50 15.89 -7.84 -10.09
CA VAL A 50 16.11 -7.46 -11.50
C VAL A 50 17.52 -7.86 -11.91
N LYS A 51 17.64 -8.67 -12.97
CA LYS A 51 18.95 -9.11 -13.51
C LYS A 51 19.88 -9.73 -12.44
N GLY A 52 19.30 -10.42 -11.45
CA GLY A 52 20.04 -11.07 -10.35
C GLY A 52 20.30 -10.15 -9.14
N GLU A 53 19.96 -8.87 -9.21
CA GLU A 53 20.08 -7.95 -8.08
C GLU A 53 18.75 -7.82 -7.35
N THR A 54 18.76 -8.09 -6.04
CA THR A 54 17.59 -7.95 -5.16
C THR A 54 17.66 -6.64 -4.41
N THR A 55 16.61 -5.82 -4.52
CA THR A 55 16.50 -4.53 -3.82
C THR A 55 15.32 -4.57 -2.87
N PRO A 56 15.48 -4.21 -1.59
CA PRO A 56 14.36 -4.03 -0.66
C PRO A 56 13.41 -2.95 -1.16
N ILE A 57 12.11 -3.22 -1.05
CA ILE A 57 11.04 -2.29 -1.42
C ILE A 57 10.19 -2.03 -0.20
N GLN A 58 10.11 -0.75 0.16
CA GLN A 58 9.21 -0.27 1.20
C GLN A 58 8.16 0.65 0.58
N MET A 59 6.96 0.65 1.17
CA MET A 59 5.98 1.69 0.85
C MET A 59 6.49 3.03 1.37
N THR A 60 6.28 4.10 0.63
CA THR A 60 6.54 5.45 1.14
C THR A 60 5.44 5.88 2.10
N TYR A 61 5.70 6.91 2.90
CA TYR A 61 4.67 7.52 3.74
C TYR A 61 3.44 7.99 2.94
N THR A 62 3.66 8.52 1.74
CA THR A 62 2.56 8.96 0.86
C THR A 62 1.71 7.79 0.38
N GLU A 63 2.33 6.65 0.05
CA GLU A 63 1.63 5.43 -0.31
C GLU A 63 0.86 4.86 0.88
N GLN A 64 1.47 4.83 2.07
CA GLN A 64 0.79 4.44 3.31
C GLN A 64 -0.45 5.29 3.55
N PHE A 65 -0.32 6.62 3.56
CA PHE A 65 -1.43 7.52 3.86
C PHE A 65 -2.57 7.37 2.85
N ALA A 66 -2.25 7.17 1.57
CA ALA A 66 -3.25 6.90 0.54
C ALA A 66 -4.00 5.57 0.78
N LEU A 67 -3.28 4.51 1.15
CA LEU A 67 -3.87 3.21 1.49
C LEU A 67 -4.73 3.30 2.75
N GLU A 68 -4.29 4.04 3.78
CA GLU A 68 -5.08 4.29 5.00
C GLU A 68 -6.37 5.05 4.70
N CYS A 69 -6.33 6.04 3.80
CA CYS A 69 -7.52 6.76 3.34
C CYS A 69 -8.53 5.81 2.68
N LEU A 70 -8.05 4.96 1.76
CA LEU A 70 -8.91 3.98 1.07
C LEU A 70 -9.47 2.93 2.03
N ALA A 71 -8.67 2.47 3.00
CA ALA A 71 -9.12 1.52 4.01
C ALA A 71 -10.20 2.13 4.91
N ALA A 72 -10.05 3.40 5.31
CA ALA A 72 -11.05 4.12 6.09
C ALA A 72 -12.36 4.32 5.30
N GLU A 73 -12.27 4.66 4.00
CA GLU A 73 -13.43 4.77 3.11
C GLU A 73 -14.17 3.43 2.99
N ALA A 74 -13.43 2.34 2.76
CA ALA A 74 -14.00 0.99 2.67
C ALA A 74 -14.69 0.56 3.97
N ALA A 75 -14.13 0.93 5.13
CA ALA A 75 -14.75 0.67 6.43
C ALA A 75 -16.02 1.50 6.64
N ALA A 76 -16.03 2.77 6.21
CA ALA A 76 -17.20 3.64 6.32
C ALA A 76 -18.38 3.15 5.44
N LYS A 77 -18.10 2.60 4.25
CA LYS A 77 -19.12 2.04 3.35
C LYS A 77 -19.78 0.75 3.85
N LYS A 78 -19.17 0.06 4.81
CA LYS A 78 -19.71 -1.17 5.41
C LYS A 78 -20.66 -0.92 6.58
N LYS A 79 -20.78 0.33 7.04
CA LYS A 79 -21.73 0.77 8.07
C LYS A 79 -23.01 1.29 7.43
#